data_AF-A0A4V1BSD1-F1
#
_entry.id   AF-A0A4V1BSD1-F1
#
_cell.length_a   1.000
_cell.length_b   1.000
_cell.length_c   1.000
_cell.angle_alpha   90.00
_cell.angle_beta   90.00
_cell.angle_gamma   90.00
#
_symmetry.space_group_name_H-M   'P 1'
#
loop_
_entity.id
_entity.type
_entity.pdbx_description
1 polymer ?
#
loop_
_entity_poly.entity_id
_entity_poly.type
_entity_poly.pdbx_seq_one_letter_code
_entity_poly.pdbx_strand_id
1 'polypeptide(L)'
;MNYTWYAIGEIALIVVGIMLAISLNNYNENKKQQQIFINELEIVYNKLFEIKDLHRNHVFGIDKQENIIDAILEDRFFLSYPESQLPYFLYYVDLPHQHWGVQPVSINNYIKDLKPITAKQTEVYNVLLDYIEHKDYNGLMTSSHALNQAIISPELEALGIPYPALVFGMYALNNFEFFNTMPVFSEEDVNKVKRLLKQPHMITKLHSLKAKKALLKYPFFMSPVEIDNVSQMIKSYFPSISYQTPKIGIIGSAIEGHGWFETSLDMALIDEEQRTFYVRVYLNQGQVKFRADNMWKKDWGGSFFPSGEAILKGDNISVPEGLYDVYFDLSALSYRFEQVEQAPTEQQNNQ
;
A
#
# COMPACT_ATOMS: atom_id res chain seq x y z
N MET A 1 28.28 -10.27 76.84
CA MET A 1 28.00 -10.61 75.42
C MET A 1 27.59 -9.33 74.72
N ASN A 2 28.28 -9.00 73.63
CA ASN A 2 28.31 -7.65 73.08
C ASN A 2 27.06 -7.35 72.23
N TYR A 3 26.02 -6.82 72.88
CA TYR A 3 24.77 -6.37 72.24
C TYR A 3 25.02 -5.40 71.07
N THR A 4 26.10 -4.64 71.12
CA THR A 4 26.52 -3.73 70.04
C THR A 4 26.86 -4.47 68.73
N TRP A 5 27.57 -5.60 68.79
CA TRP A 5 27.89 -6.40 67.61
C TRP A 5 26.67 -7.10 67.02
N TYR A 6 25.73 -7.50 67.89
CA TYR A 6 24.45 -8.05 67.48
C TYR A 6 23.60 -6.99 66.75
N ALA A 7 23.45 -5.79 67.34
CA ALA A 7 22.71 -4.68 66.72
C ALA A 7 23.34 -4.22 65.39
N ILE A 8 24.68 -4.20 65.28
CA ILE A 8 25.37 -3.91 64.02
C ILE A 8 25.06 -4.98 62.95
N GLY A 9 25.03 -6.26 63.35
CA GLY A 9 24.67 -7.36 62.46
C GLY A 9 23.23 -7.27 61.95
N GLU A 10 22.27 -6.94 62.82
CA GLU A 10 20.87 -6.72 62.45
C GLU A 10 20.70 -5.54 61.48
N ILE A 11 21.36 -4.41 61.77
CA ILE A 11 21.34 -3.23 60.88
C ILE A 11 21.94 -3.58 59.52
N ALA A 12 23.06 -4.29 59.48
CA ALA A 12 23.70 -4.70 58.22
C ALA A 12 22.78 -5.60 57.38
N LEU A 13 22.09 -6.57 58.01
CA LEU A 13 21.12 -7.44 57.31
C LEU A 13 19.92 -6.67 56.78
N ILE A 14 19.37 -5.73 57.56
CA ILE A 14 18.27 -4.86 57.13
C ILE A 14 18.71 -4.00 55.93
N VAL A 15 19.89 -3.40 56.00
CA VAL A 15 20.44 -2.56 54.92
C VAL A 15 20.67 -3.37 53.64
N VAL A 16 21.23 -4.58 53.75
CA VAL A 16 21.39 -5.51 52.61
C VAL A 16 20.02 -5.90 52.04
N GLY A 17 19.04 -6.22 52.88
CA GLY A 17 17.68 -6.55 52.45
C GLY A 17 17.01 -5.41 51.69
N ILE A 18 17.13 -4.17 52.18
CA ILE A 18 16.60 -2.96 51.52
C ILE A 18 17.30 -2.74 50.17
N MET A 19 18.63 -2.86 50.12
CA MET A 19 19.39 -2.71 48.87
C MET A 19 18.99 -3.75 47.82
N LEU A 20 18.82 -5.01 48.23
CA LEU A 20 18.34 -6.08 47.33
C LEU A 20 16.93 -5.80 46.82
N ALA A 21 16.02 -5.35 47.68
CA ALA A 21 14.66 -4.99 47.28
C ALA A 21 14.64 -3.83 46.27
N ILE A 22 15.43 -2.78 46.51
CA ILE A 22 15.58 -1.64 45.58
C ILE A 22 16.19 -2.11 44.25
N SER A 23 17.25 -2.93 44.31
CA SER A 23 17.91 -3.46 43.11
C SER A 23 16.95 -4.31 42.27
N LEU A 24 16.16 -5.18 42.91
CA LEU A 24 15.15 -6.00 42.25
C LEU A 24 14.03 -5.13 41.64
N ASN A 25 13.57 -4.11 42.36
CA ASN A 25 12.57 -3.18 41.86
C ASN A 25 13.08 -2.42 40.62
N ASN A 26 14.31 -1.91 40.68
CA ASN A 26 14.94 -1.22 39.55
C ASN A 26 15.13 -2.16 38.35
N TYR A 27 15.51 -3.42 38.60
CA TYR A 27 15.60 -4.44 37.55
C TYR A 27 14.25 -4.70 36.88
N ASN A 28 13.19 -4.85 37.67
CA ASN A 28 11.83 -5.08 37.17
C ASN A 28 11.30 -3.88 36.37
N GLU A 29 11.50 -2.65 36.87
CA GLU A 29 11.14 -1.43 36.14
C GLU A 29 11.93 -1.30 34.84
N ASN A 30 13.24 -1.57 34.84
CA ASN A 30 14.04 -1.57 33.61
C ASN A 30 13.53 -2.59 32.59
N LYS A 31 13.20 -3.82 33.01
CA LYS A 31 12.63 -4.84 32.13
C LYS A 31 11.29 -4.40 31.54
N LYS A 32 10.44 -3.75 32.35
CA LYS A 32 9.16 -3.19 31.91
C LYS A 32 9.34 -2.09 30.87
N GLN A 33 10.26 -1.15 31.11
CA GLN A 33 10.58 -0.08 30.15
C GLN A 33 11.16 -0.63 28.83
N GLN A 34 12.00 -1.68 28.90
CA GLN A 34 12.49 -2.35 27.69
C GLN A 34 11.35 -2.96 26.87
N GLN A 35 10.39 -3.62 27.54
CA GLN A 35 9.24 -4.20 26.85
C GLN A 35 8.32 -3.12 26.25
N ILE A 36 8.11 -2.01 26.95
CA ILE A 36 7.35 -0.86 26.42
C ILE A 36 7.99 -0.37 25.13
N PHE A 37 9.31 -0.13 25.14
CA PHE A 37 10.03 0.29 23.94
C PHE A 37 9.87 -0.72 22.79
N ILE A 38 10.00 -2.03 23.06
CA ILE A 38 9.85 -3.07 22.02
C ILE A 38 8.43 -3.05 21.43
N ASN A 39 7.40 -2.92 22.26
CA ASN A 39 6.00 -2.87 21.80
C ASN A 39 5.74 -1.63 20.94
N GLU A 40 6.26 -0.47 21.34
CA GLU A 40 6.13 0.77 20.56
C GLU A 40 6.92 0.70 19.24
N LEU A 41 8.12 0.13 19.27
CA LEU A 41 8.93 -0.09 18.08
C LEU A 41 8.27 -1.09 17.11
N GLU A 42 7.56 -2.10 17.63
CA GLU A 42 6.78 -3.02 16.80
C GLU A 42 5.62 -2.30 16.08
N ILE A 43 4.98 -1.32 16.71
CA ILE A 43 3.97 -0.48 16.05
C ILE A 43 4.62 0.30 14.90
N VAL A 44 5.76 0.96 15.15
CA VAL A 44 6.53 1.67 14.12
C VAL A 44 6.91 0.73 12.97
N TYR A 45 7.42 -0.46 13.29
CA TYR A 45 7.80 -1.48 12.33
C TYR A 45 6.64 -1.89 11.41
N ASN A 46 5.46 -2.11 11.97
CA ASN A 46 4.27 -2.44 11.18
C ASN A 46 3.75 -1.25 10.35
N LYS A 47 3.92 -0.01 10.83
CA LYS A 47 3.56 1.21 10.08
C LYS A 47 4.45 1.45 8.87
N LEU A 48 5.75 1.12 8.97
CA LEU A 48 6.67 1.17 7.82
C LEU A 48 6.15 0.34 6.64
N PHE A 49 5.63 -0.84 6.94
CA PHE A 49 5.05 -1.70 5.91
C PHE A 49 3.78 -1.09 5.27
N GLU A 50 2.88 -0.49 6.07
CA GLU A 50 1.70 0.21 5.52
C GLU A 50 2.10 1.40 4.62
N ILE A 51 3.18 2.11 4.97
CA ILE A 51 3.73 3.19 4.15
C ILE A 51 4.28 2.66 2.82
N LYS A 52 4.94 1.50 2.82
CA LYS A 52 5.42 0.84 1.59
C LYS A 52 4.27 0.52 0.64
N ASP A 53 3.19 -0.02 1.17
CA ASP A 53 1.99 -0.39 0.41
C ASP A 53 1.29 0.85 -0.17
N LEU A 54 1.16 1.91 0.63
CA LEU A 54 0.67 3.22 0.19
C LEU A 54 1.56 3.85 -0.90
N HIS A 55 2.88 3.79 -0.74
CA HIS A 55 3.82 4.29 -1.73
C HIS A 55 3.62 3.58 -3.08
N ARG A 56 3.50 2.25 -3.09
CA ARG A 56 3.25 1.51 -4.34
C ARG A 56 1.93 1.89 -4.98
N ASN A 57 0.85 2.00 -4.19
CA ASN A 57 -0.43 2.51 -4.70
C ASN A 57 -0.31 3.91 -5.31
N HIS A 58 0.46 4.80 -4.66
CA HIS A 58 0.69 6.16 -5.14
C HIS A 58 1.34 6.18 -6.52
N VAL A 59 2.48 5.49 -6.63
CA VAL A 59 3.26 5.43 -7.87
C VAL A 59 2.43 4.80 -8.98
N PHE A 60 1.78 3.67 -8.70
CA PHE A 60 0.93 2.98 -9.67
C PHE A 60 -0.21 3.86 -10.20
N GLY A 61 -0.88 4.62 -9.32
CA GLY A 61 -1.94 5.54 -9.72
C GLY A 61 -1.44 6.66 -10.63
N ILE A 62 -0.26 7.20 -10.34
CA ILE A 62 0.36 8.22 -11.18
C ILE A 62 0.85 7.63 -12.50
N ASP A 63 1.44 6.43 -12.50
CA ASP A 63 1.79 5.69 -13.72
C ASP A 63 0.57 5.50 -14.61
N LYS A 64 -0.58 5.14 -14.04
CA LYS A 64 -1.85 5.02 -14.78
C LYS A 64 -2.23 6.35 -15.44
N GLN A 65 -2.15 7.47 -14.71
CA GLN A 65 -2.41 8.80 -15.26
C GLN A 65 -1.43 9.17 -16.39
N GLU A 66 -0.14 8.89 -16.23
CA GLU A 66 0.88 9.15 -17.28
C GLU A 66 0.64 8.28 -18.53
N ASN A 67 0.33 7.00 -18.36
CA ASN A 67 0.01 6.11 -19.47
C ASN A 67 -1.23 6.58 -20.25
N ILE A 68 -2.23 7.14 -19.57
CA ILE A 68 -3.40 7.75 -20.23
C ILE A 68 -2.98 9.01 -21.00
N ILE A 69 -2.14 9.88 -20.42
CA ILE A 69 -1.61 11.06 -21.12
C ILE A 69 -0.85 10.65 -22.38
N ASP A 70 0.00 9.63 -22.29
CA ASP A 70 0.75 9.09 -23.43
C ASP A 70 -0.18 8.52 -24.51
N ALA A 71 -1.19 7.74 -24.11
CA ALA A 71 -2.19 7.23 -25.03
C ALA A 71 -2.96 8.35 -25.75
N ILE A 72 -3.21 9.49 -25.09
CA ILE A 72 -3.84 10.67 -25.70
C ILE A 72 -2.88 11.37 -26.66
N LEU A 73 -1.63 11.61 -26.26
CA LEU A 73 -0.61 12.28 -27.08
C LEU A 73 -0.26 11.50 -28.35
N GLU A 74 -0.29 10.17 -28.27
CA GLU A 74 0.06 9.26 -29.36
C GLU A 74 -1.15 8.84 -30.22
N ASP A 75 -2.35 9.39 -29.97
CA ASP A 75 -3.59 9.02 -30.66
C ASP A 75 -3.89 7.51 -30.56
N ARG A 76 -3.62 6.92 -29.39
CA ARG A 76 -3.85 5.49 -29.07
C ARG A 76 -4.87 5.25 -27.97
N PHE A 77 -5.49 6.31 -27.43
CA PHE A 77 -6.45 6.23 -26.33
C PHE A 77 -7.60 5.24 -26.59
N PHE A 78 -8.14 5.23 -27.81
CA PHE A 78 -9.26 4.37 -28.20
C PHE A 78 -8.92 2.87 -28.24
N LEU A 79 -7.64 2.50 -28.18
CA LEU A 79 -7.22 1.09 -28.11
C LEU A 79 -7.52 0.48 -26.74
N SER A 80 -7.60 1.31 -25.69
CA SER A 80 -7.76 0.88 -24.30
C SER A 80 -9.04 1.39 -23.65
N TYR A 81 -9.60 2.50 -24.16
CA TYR A 81 -10.74 3.18 -23.54
C TYR A 81 -11.79 3.61 -24.57
N PRO A 82 -13.09 3.62 -24.21
CA PRO A 82 -14.12 4.16 -25.09
C PRO A 82 -13.90 5.63 -25.38
N GLU A 83 -13.98 6.02 -26.65
CA GLU A 83 -13.72 7.39 -27.07
C GLU A 83 -14.70 8.42 -26.47
N SER A 84 -15.92 8.00 -26.14
CA SER A 84 -16.91 8.83 -25.44
C SER A 84 -16.46 9.27 -24.04
N GLN A 85 -15.48 8.58 -23.44
CA GLN A 85 -14.93 8.87 -22.12
C GLN A 85 -13.73 9.81 -22.18
N LEU A 86 -13.28 10.23 -23.37
CA LEU A 86 -12.11 11.10 -23.50
C LEU A 86 -12.16 12.37 -22.62
N PRO A 87 -13.30 13.10 -22.51
CA PRO A 87 -13.37 14.24 -21.61
C PRO A 87 -13.23 13.85 -20.12
N TYR A 88 -13.81 12.72 -19.71
CA TYR A 88 -13.66 12.19 -18.35
C TYR A 88 -12.19 11.96 -18.00
N PHE A 89 -11.47 11.27 -18.89
CA PHE A 89 -10.07 10.92 -18.68
C PHE A 89 -9.16 12.15 -18.63
N LEU A 90 -9.46 13.20 -19.40
CA LEU A 90 -8.71 14.47 -19.32
C LEU A 90 -8.87 15.16 -17.97
N TYR A 91 -10.07 15.17 -17.38
CA TYR A 91 -10.25 15.62 -16.00
C TYR A 91 -9.51 14.71 -15.01
N TYR A 92 -9.62 13.38 -15.17
CA TYR A 92 -8.98 12.43 -14.28
C TYR A 92 -7.44 12.58 -14.25
N VAL A 93 -6.79 12.73 -15.40
CA VAL A 93 -5.32 12.87 -15.43
C VAL A 93 -4.85 14.20 -14.85
N ASP A 94 -5.68 15.23 -14.83
CA ASP A 94 -5.31 16.54 -14.28
C ASP A 94 -5.40 16.58 -12.74
N LEU A 95 -6.22 15.71 -12.15
CA LEU A 95 -6.38 15.63 -10.70
C LEU A 95 -5.15 15.04 -9.99
N PRO A 96 -4.83 15.49 -8.77
CA PRO A 96 -3.91 14.76 -7.89
C PRO A 96 -4.38 13.31 -7.72
N HIS A 97 -3.44 12.35 -7.69
CA HIS A 97 -3.80 10.98 -7.37
C HIS A 97 -4.41 10.92 -5.95
N GLN A 98 -5.54 10.22 -5.83
CA GLN A 98 -6.25 10.05 -4.56
C GLN A 98 -6.23 8.59 -4.12
N HIS A 99 -5.86 8.37 -2.85
CA HIS A 99 -5.90 7.08 -2.18
C HIS A 99 -7.34 6.74 -1.75
N TRP A 100 -8.19 6.37 -2.71
CA TRP A 100 -9.58 6.04 -2.38
C TRP A 100 -9.68 4.91 -1.36
N GLY A 101 -10.38 5.15 -0.25
CA GLY A 101 -10.59 4.15 0.80
C GLY A 101 -9.35 3.80 1.63
N VAL A 102 -8.23 4.51 1.46
CA VAL A 102 -7.02 4.32 2.28
C VAL A 102 -6.66 5.63 2.98
N GLN A 103 -6.54 5.56 4.31
CA GLN A 103 -6.17 6.71 5.12
C GLN A 103 -4.66 6.97 5.04
N PRO A 104 -4.20 8.23 5.00
CA PRO A 104 -2.79 8.55 5.14
C PRO A 104 -2.23 7.95 6.43
N VAL A 105 -1.06 7.31 6.35
CA VAL A 105 -0.36 6.79 7.52
C VAL A 105 0.74 7.79 7.90
N SER A 106 0.65 8.37 9.10
CA SER A 106 1.72 9.18 9.69
C SER A 106 2.46 8.36 10.73
N ILE A 107 3.77 8.19 10.55
CA ILE A 107 4.64 7.45 11.48
C ILE A 107 5.33 8.37 12.50
N ASN A 108 5.33 9.68 12.24
CA ASN A 108 6.11 10.67 13.00
C ASN A 108 5.78 10.68 14.48
N ASN A 109 4.50 10.61 14.84
CA ASN A 109 4.08 10.61 16.24
C ASN A 109 4.54 9.32 16.94
N TYR A 110 4.38 8.17 16.30
CA TYR A 110 4.82 6.89 16.84
C TYR A 110 6.32 6.84 17.10
N ILE A 111 7.12 7.42 16.19
CA ILE A 111 8.57 7.49 16.39
C ILE A 111 8.91 8.44 17.53
N LYS A 112 8.32 9.66 17.57
CA LYS A 112 8.56 10.65 18.65
C LYS A 112 8.15 10.15 20.05
N ASP A 113 7.19 9.24 20.11
CA ASP A 113 6.72 8.67 21.36
C ASP A 113 7.70 7.64 21.94
N LEU A 114 8.58 7.02 21.12
CA LEU A 114 9.59 6.07 21.57
C LEU A 114 10.46 6.64 22.70
N LYS A 115 10.60 5.87 23.79
CA LYS A 115 11.46 6.21 24.94
C LYS A 115 12.64 5.24 25.05
N PRO A 116 13.75 5.48 24.32
CA PRO A 116 14.93 4.63 24.43
C PRO A 116 15.59 4.76 25.81
N ILE A 117 15.92 3.64 26.44
CA ILE A 117 16.59 3.56 27.76
C ILE A 117 17.96 2.86 27.70
N THR A 118 18.39 2.41 26.52
CA THR A 118 19.70 1.81 26.28
C THR A 118 20.35 2.42 25.04
N ALA A 119 21.68 2.38 24.96
CA ALA A 119 22.41 2.90 23.79
C ALA A 119 21.94 2.28 22.47
N LYS A 120 21.66 0.97 22.48
CA LYS A 120 21.11 0.23 21.34
C LYS A 120 19.75 0.77 20.87
N GLN A 121 18.87 1.08 21.82
CA GLN A 121 17.55 1.67 21.51
C GLN A 121 17.69 3.11 21.02
N THR A 122 18.61 3.89 21.62
CA THR A 122 18.91 5.26 21.18
C THR A 122 19.43 5.29 19.74
N GLU A 123 20.27 4.34 19.35
CA GLU A 123 20.77 4.23 17.98
C GLU A 123 19.63 4.03 16.98
N VAL A 124 18.76 3.04 17.21
CA VAL A 124 17.59 2.79 16.35
C VAL A 124 16.64 3.99 16.32
N TYR A 125 16.37 4.60 17.46
CA TYR A 125 15.54 5.81 17.56
C TYR A 125 16.12 6.97 16.73
N ASN A 126 17.43 7.21 16.82
CA ASN A 126 18.07 8.30 16.07
C ASN A 126 18.03 8.06 14.57
N VAL A 127 18.25 6.82 14.10
CA VAL A 127 18.09 6.48 12.69
C VAL A 127 16.66 6.75 12.23
N LEU A 128 15.65 6.33 13.01
CA LEU A 128 14.25 6.57 12.69
C LEU A 128 13.88 8.05 12.65
N LEU A 129 14.40 8.85 13.58
CA LEU A 129 14.24 10.31 13.57
C LEU A 129 14.88 10.93 12.33
N ASP A 130 16.11 10.56 12.00
CA ASP A 130 16.86 11.09 10.87
C ASP A 130 16.06 10.96 9.56
N TYR A 131 15.44 9.79 9.36
CA TYR A 131 14.59 9.53 8.20
C TYR A 131 13.31 10.37 8.14
N ILE A 132 12.74 10.76 9.29
CA ILE A 132 11.56 11.64 9.35
C ILE A 132 11.98 13.10 9.15
N GLU A 133 13.04 13.54 9.82
CA GLU A 133 13.43 14.95 9.90
C GLU A 133 14.11 15.43 8.61
N HIS A 134 14.88 14.57 7.92
CA HIS A 134 15.51 14.94 6.63
C HIS A 134 14.51 15.12 5.47
N LYS A 135 13.23 14.79 5.64
CA LYS A 135 12.23 14.87 4.57
C LYS A 135 11.13 15.92 4.78
N ASP A 136 11.29 16.82 5.75
CA ASP A 136 10.45 18.04 5.86
C ASP A 136 10.66 19.02 4.66
N TYR A 137 11.71 18.81 3.85
CA TYR A 137 11.86 19.42 2.52
C TYR A 137 10.70 19.09 1.56
N ASN A 138 9.98 17.98 1.75
CA ASN A 138 8.80 17.63 0.94
C ASN A 138 7.56 18.44 1.31
N GLY A 139 7.52 19.04 2.51
CA GLY A 139 6.50 20.03 2.90
C GLY A 139 6.55 21.32 2.05
N LEU A 140 7.68 21.59 1.37
CA LEU A 140 7.82 22.68 0.40
C LEU A 140 7.21 22.33 -0.97
N MET A 141 7.15 21.04 -1.35
CA MET A 141 6.55 20.60 -2.61
C MET A 141 5.02 20.56 -2.52
N THR A 142 4.45 20.27 -1.35
CA THR A 142 2.99 20.28 -1.13
C THR A 142 2.39 21.66 -0.98
N SER A 143 3.15 22.59 -0.41
CA SER A 143 2.79 24.00 -0.33
C SER A 143 3.07 24.74 -1.65
N SER A 144 3.74 24.10 -2.61
CA SER A 144 3.90 24.64 -3.96
C SER A 144 2.54 24.68 -4.66
N HIS A 145 1.94 25.87 -4.66
CA HIS A 145 0.72 26.19 -5.39
C HIS A 145 0.77 25.70 -6.85
N ALA A 146 1.96 25.70 -7.49
CA ALA A 146 2.17 25.22 -8.85
C ALA A 146 1.90 23.72 -9.04
N LEU A 147 2.19 22.88 -8.03
CA LEU A 147 1.94 21.43 -8.10
C LEU A 147 0.47 21.07 -7.81
N ASN A 148 -0.34 21.99 -7.28
CA ASN A 148 -1.76 21.75 -7.00
C ASN A 148 -2.71 22.40 -8.03
N GLN A 149 -2.21 23.24 -8.94
CA GLN A 149 -3.02 23.86 -9.99
C GLN A 149 -3.38 22.88 -11.11
N ALA A 150 -4.66 22.86 -11.50
CA ALA A 150 -5.15 22.17 -12.69
C ALA A 150 -4.58 22.81 -13.96
N ILE A 151 -4.06 21.99 -14.89
CA ILE A 151 -3.46 22.45 -16.15
C ILE A 151 -4.45 22.32 -17.32
N ILE A 152 -5.28 21.27 -17.28
CA ILE A 152 -6.16 20.82 -18.36
C ILE A 152 -7.62 21.20 -18.09
N SER A 153 -8.08 21.03 -16.86
CA SER A 153 -9.47 21.25 -16.43
C SER A 153 -10.00 22.64 -16.84
N PRO A 154 -9.23 23.75 -16.69
CA PRO A 154 -9.68 25.07 -17.12
C PRO A 154 -9.93 25.18 -18.63
N GLU A 155 -9.20 24.43 -19.47
CA GLU A 155 -9.41 24.42 -20.93
C GLU A 155 -10.71 23.71 -21.31
N LEU A 156 -11.04 22.63 -20.58
CA LEU A 156 -12.28 21.90 -20.77
C LEU A 156 -13.49 22.73 -20.34
N GLU A 157 -13.39 23.39 -19.18
CA GLU A 157 -14.44 24.28 -18.68
C GLU A 157 -14.67 25.47 -19.62
N ALA A 158 -13.61 26.04 -20.20
CA ALA A 158 -13.71 27.11 -21.19
C ALA A 158 -14.42 26.68 -22.49
N LEU A 159 -14.40 25.38 -22.82
CA LEU A 159 -15.17 24.80 -23.93
C LEU A 159 -16.62 24.45 -23.57
N GLY A 160 -17.04 24.71 -22.33
CA GLY A 160 -18.35 24.35 -21.81
C GLY A 160 -18.50 22.84 -21.55
N ILE A 161 -17.40 22.11 -21.43
CA ILE A 161 -17.43 20.70 -21.05
C ILE A 161 -17.77 20.62 -19.55
N PRO A 162 -18.81 19.87 -19.15
CA PRO A 162 -19.19 19.78 -17.76
C PRO A 162 -18.16 18.97 -16.96
N TYR A 163 -17.80 19.47 -15.79
CA TYR A 163 -17.01 18.71 -14.82
C TYR A 163 -17.86 17.55 -14.27
N PRO A 164 -17.42 16.30 -14.35
CA PRO A 164 -18.21 15.18 -13.85
C PRO A 164 -18.19 15.20 -12.32
N ALA A 165 -19.34 15.49 -11.71
CA ALA A 165 -19.50 15.45 -10.26
C ALA A 165 -19.55 13.98 -9.79
N LEU A 166 -18.65 13.61 -8.87
CA LEU A 166 -18.61 12.36 -8.10
C LEU A 166 -18.27 11.09 -8.91
N VAL A 167 -16.98 10.77 -9.00
CA VAL A 167 -16.23 9.75 -8.22
C VAL A 167 -14.88 9.67 -8.90
N PHE A 168 -13.87 10.38 -8.37
CA PHE A 168 -12.51 10.30 -8.89
C PHE A 168 -11.68 9.41 -7.97
N GLY A 169 -11.11 8.36 -8.56
CA GLY A 169 -10.21 7.44 -7.88
C GLY A 169 -9.97 6.21 -8.72
N MET A 170 -8.79 5.61 -8.57
CA MET A 170 -8.43 4.34 -9.24
C MET A 170 -9.50 3.25 -9.03
N TYR A 171 -10.17 3.25 -7.87
CA TYR A 171 -11.26 2.31 -7.57
C TYR A 171 -12.49 2.47 -8.47
N ALA A 172 -12.81 3.70 -8.90
CA ALA A 172 -13.86 3.92 -9.89
C ALA A 172 -13.43 3.34 -11.23
N LEU A 173 -12.18 3.62 -11.67
CA LEU A 173 -11.50 3.04 -12.86
C LEU A 173 -11.54 1.52 -12.93
N ASN A 174 -11.59 0.85 -11.78
CA ASN A 174 -11.48 -0.60 -11.69
C ASN A 174 -12.84 -1.30 -11.63
N ASN A 175 -13.94 -0.56 -11.44
CA ASN A 175 -15.29 -1.10 -11.47
C ASN A 175 -16.02 -0.62 -12.72
N PHE A 176 -15.95 -1.43 -13.78
CA PHE A 176 -16.57 -1.16 -15.08
C PHE A 176 -18.08 -0.83 -14.98
N GLU A 177 -18.76 -1.40 -13.99
CA GLU A 177 -20.17 -1.12 -13.71
C GLU A 177 -20.43 0.33 -13.31
N PHE A 178 -19.49 1.00 -12.63
CA PHE A 178 -19.62 2.42 -12.30
C PHE A 178 -19.47 3.31 -13.54
N PHE A 179 -18.56 2.99 -14.48
CA PHE A 179 -18.38 3.79 -15.72
C PHE A 179 -19.62 3.86 -16.58
N ASN A 180 -20.32 2.73 -16.71
CA ASN A 180 -21.52 2.66 -17.53
C ASN A 180 -22.69 3.48 -16.94
N THR A 181 -22.57 3.93 -15.69
CA THR A 181 -23.54 4.80 -15.02
C THR A 181 -23.11 6.28 -14.91
N MET A 182 -21.89 6.61 -15.35
CA MET A 182 -21.37 7.98 -15.33
C MET A 182 -21.99 8.83 -16.47
N PRO A 183 -21.99 10.17 -16.36
CA PRO A 183 -22.50 11.04 -17.41
C PRO A 183 -21.82 10.74 -18.74
N VAL A 184 -22.60 10.31 -19.73
CA VAL A 184 -22.12 10.16 -21.10
C VAL A 184 -21.98 11.56 -21.68
N PHE A 185 -20.74 11.97 -21.97
CA PHE A 185 -20.50 13.21 -22.71
C PHE A 185 -21.18 13.12 -24.08
N SER A 186 -21.78 14.22 -24.54
CA SER A 186 -22.41 14.23 -25.85
C SER A 186 -21.36 14.05 -26.95
N GLU A 187 -21.78 13.59 -28.12
CA GLU A 187 -20.88 13.50 -29.29
C GLU A 187 -20.28 14.88 -29.63
N GLU A 188 -21.04 15.96 -29.39
CA GLU A 188 -20.56 17.33 -29.56
C GLU A 188 -19.41 17.66 -28.60
N ASP A 189 -19.53 17.28 -27.33
CA ASP A 189 -18.50 17.49 -26.30
C ASP A 189 -17.20 16.76 -26.66
N VAL A 190 -17.32 15.49 -27.06
CA VAL A 190 -16.17 14.68 -27.49
C VAL A 190 -15.51 15.32 -28.71
N ASN A 191 -16.29 15.81 -29.68
CA ASN A 191 -15.76 16.48 -30.87
C ASN A 191 -15.08 17.81 -30.55
N LYS A 192 -15.59 18.60 -29.58
CA LYS A 192 -14.91 19.80 -29.07
C LYS A 192 -13.54 19.45 -28.50
N VAL A 193 -13.47 18.42 -27.64
CA VAL A 193 -12.23 17.96 -27.02
C VAL A 193 -11.22 17.45 -28.06
N LYS A 194 -11.66 16.64 -29.04
CA LYS A 194 -10.77 16.18 -30.14
C LYS A 194 -10.16 17.34 -30.92
N ARG A 195 -10.94 18.41 -31.17
CA ARG A 195 -10.41 19.62 -31.84
C ARG A 195 -9.41 20.37 -30.97
N LEU A 196 -9.63 20.42 -29.65
CA LEU A 196 -8.71 21.02 -28.69
C LEU A 196 -7.38 20.26 -28.63
N LEU A 197 -7.41 18.93 -28.60
CA LEU A 197 -6.20 18.08 -28.53
C LEU A 197 -5.28 18.23 -29.75
N LYS A 198 -5.80 18.70 -30.89
CA LYS A 198 -5.00 19.01 -32.09
C LYS A 198 -4.28 20.36 -32.01
N GLN A 199 -4.59 21.19 -31.00
CA GLN A 199 -3.99 22.51 -30.87
C GLN A 199 -2.60 22.44 -30.23
N PRO A 200 -1.58 23.14 -30.75
CA PRO A 200 -0.21 23.09 -30.19
C PRO A 200 -0.12 23.48 -28.71
N HIS A 201 -0.94 24.43 -28.25
CA HIS A 201 -0.97 24.84 -26.85
C HIS A 201 -1.46 23.71 -25.94
N MET A 202 -2.43 22.91 -26.38
CA MET A 202 -2.99 21.81 -25.60
C MET A 202 -1.99 20.65 -25.50
N ILE A 203 -1.31 20.32 -26.60
CA ILE A 203 -0.22 19.34 -26.62
C ILE A 203 0.89 19.75 -25.63
N THR A 204 1.26 21.03 -25.62
CA THR A 204 2.26 21.59 -24.68
C THR A 204 1.82 21.46 -23.22
N LYS A 205 0.53 21.69 -22.95
CA LYS A 205 -0.07 21.52 -21.62
C LYS A 205 -0.06 20.06 -21.16
N LEU A 206 -0.35 19.10 -22.04
CA LEU A 206 -0.28 17.68 -21.74
C LEU A 206 1.15 17.22 -21.42
N HIS A 207 2.15 17.68 -22.17
CA HIS A 207 3.56 17.42 -21.83
C HIS A 207 3.95 18.02 -20.47
N SER A 208 3.50 19.25 -20.18
CA SER A 208 3.72 19.88 -18.87
C SER A 208 3.05 19.10 -17.74
N LEU A 209 1.82 18.61 -17.97
CA LEU A 209 1.10 17.76 -17.02
C LEU A 209 1.84 16.45 -16.78
N LYS A 210 2.32 15.78 -17.83
CA LYS A 210 3.13 14.56 -17.70
C LYS A 210 4.39 14.80 -16.87
N ALA A 211 5.16 15.87 -17.17
CA ALA A 211 6.34 16.23 -16.38
C ALA A 211 6.00 16.48 -14.90
N LYS A 212 4.87 17.15 -14.64
CA LYS A 212 4.34 17.35 -13.29
C LYS A 212 4.00 16.02 -12.60
N LYS A 213 3.39 15.05 -13.30
CA LYS A 213 3.10 13.71 -12.76
C LYS A 213 4.37 12.96 -12.39
N ALA A 214 5.37 12.97 -13.25
CA ALA A 214 6.66 12.33 -12.98
C ALA A 214 7.32 12.86 -11.69
N LEU A 215 7.19 14.16 -11.40
CA LEU A 215 7.68 14.75 -10.14
C LEU A 215 6.85 14.31 -8.93
N LEU A 216 5.54 14.12 -9.08
CA LEU A 216 4.65 13.67 -8.01
C LEU A 216 4.83 12.19 -7.65
N LYS A 217 5.47 11.38 -8.51
CA LYS A 217 5.79 9.97 -8.23
C LYS A 217 6.74 9.79 -7.06
N TYR A 218 7.66 10.73 -6.85
CA TYR A 218 8.56 10.74 -5.70
C TYR A 218 7.73 11.15 -4.48
N PRO A 219 7.16 10.19 -3.74
CA PRO A 219 6.22 10.55 -2.71
C PRO A 219 6.99 11.07 -1.50
N PHE A 220 6.37 12.03 -0.82
CA PHE A 220 6.20 12.27 0.61
C PHE A 220 6.89 11.39 1.68
N PHE A 221 7.37 10.18 1.38
CA PHE A 221 7.85 9.20 2.33
C PHE A 221 9.17 8.55 1.89
N MET A 222 9.67 7.69 2.78
CA MET A 222 10.74 6.74 2.51
C MET A 222 10.40 5.88 1.26
N SER A 223 11.35 5.72 0.34
CA SER A 223 11.21 4.81 -0.81
C SER A 223 11.10 3.36 -0.32
N PRO A 224 10.53 2.43 -1.11
CA PRO A 224 10.40 1.04 -0.69
C PRO A 224 11.73 0.40 -0.28
N VAL A 225 12.82 0.76 -0.96
CA VAL A 225 14.18 0.28 -0.64
C VAL A 225 14.65 0.82 0.71
N GLU A 226 14.47 2.11 0.96
CA GLU A 226 14.81 2.69 2.27
C GLU A 226 13.95 2.06 3.39
N ILE A 227 12.66 1.79 3.13
CA ILE A 227 11.76 1.11 4.09
C ILE A 227 12.26 -0.29 4.42
N ASP A 228 12.67 -1.05 3.40
CA ASP A 228 13.19 -2.39 3.57
C ASP A 228 14.51 -2.36 4.36
N ASN A 229 15.41 -1.41 4.08
CA ASN A 229 16.66 -1.24 4.82
C ASN A 229 16.42 -0.92 6.30
N VAL A 230 15.49 0.01 6.61
CA VAL A 230 15.14 0.35 7.99
C VAL A 230 14.48 -0.82 8.69
N SER A 231 13.60 -1.54 8.00
CA SER A 231 12.95 -2.74 8.53
C SER A 231 13.98 -3.84 8.87
N GLN A 232 14.96 -4.06 7.99
CA GLN A 232 16.06 -5.01 8.22
C GLN A 232 16.95 -4.58 9.40
N MET A 233 17.28 -3.28 9.50
CA MET A 233 18.03 -2.75 10.64
C MET A 233 17.27 -2.98 11.95
N ILE A 234 15.97 -2.66 12.01
CA ILE A 234 15.14 -2.90 13.19
C ILE A 234 15.18 -4.38 13.59
N LYS A 235 15.00 -5.30 12.64
CA LYS A 235 15.04 -6.76 12.88
C LYS A 235 16.41 -7.24 13.37
N SER A 236 17.50 -6.70 12.82
CA SER A 236 18.87 -7.02 13.26
C SER A 236 19.09 -6.63 14.73
N TYR A 237 18.57 -5.47 15.14
CA TYR A 237 18.65 -5.01 16.52
C TYR A 237 17.63 -5.72 17.42
N PHE A 238 16.42 -5.98 16.95
CA PHE A 238 15.33 -6.52 17.76
C PHE A 238 14.65 -7.69 17.02
N PRO A 239 15.26 -8.89 17.03
CA PRO A 239 14.74 -10.05 16.30
C PRO A 239 13.34 -10.51 16.76
N SER A 240 12.97 -10.18 18.00
CA SER A 240 11.67 -10.51 18.58
C SER A 240 10.51 -9.66 18.05
N ILE A 241 10.79 -8.55 17.35
CA ILE A 241 9.74 -7.74 16.72
C ILE A 241 9.06 -8.57 15.63
N SER A 242 7.73 -8.55 15.61
CA SER A 242 6.93 -9.36 14.71
C SER A 242 6.05 -8.49 13.80
N TYR A 243 5.65 -9.08 12.67
CA TYR A 243 4.62 -8.47 11.84
C TYR A 243 3.24 -8.77 12.41
N GLN A 244 2.36 -7.78 12.37
CA GLN A 244 0.93 -7.96 12.50
C GLN A 244 0.39 -8.43 11.14
N THR A 245 0.15 -9.73 11.04
CA THR A 245 -0.26 -10.38 9.81
C THR A 245 -1.78 -10.60 9.81
N PRO A 246 -2.55 -9.96 8.93
CA PRO A 246 -4.00 -10.18 8.84
C PRO A 246 -4.30 -11.56 8.23
N LYS A 247 -5.56 -12.01 8.35
CA LYS A 247 -6.02 -13.15 7.55
C LYS A 247 -6.13 -12.70 6.10
N ILE A 248 -5.58 -13.47 5.17
CA ILE A 248 -5.70 -13.19 3.74
C ILE A 248 -6.56 -14.27 3.09
N GLY A 249 -7.46 -13.84 2.21
CA GLY A 249 -8.16 -14.72 1.30
C GLY A 249 -8.13 -14.20 -0.14
N ILE A 250 -8.38 -15.09 -1.10
CA ILE A 250 -8.60 -14.78 -2.51
C ILE A 250 -10.10 -14.68 -2.79
N ILE A 251 -10.51 -13.72 -3.62
CA ILE A 251 -11.92 -13.43 -3.93
C ILE A 251 -12.07 -12.97 -5.37
N GLY A 252 -13.18 -13.30 -6.02
CA GLY A 252 -13.57 -12.69 -7.29
C GLY A 252 -14.47 -13.56 -8.14
N SER A 253 -14.87 -13.06 -9.31
CA SER A 253 -15.81 -13.75 -10.22
C SER A 253 -15.29 -15.08 -10.76
N ALA A 254 -13.98 -15.31 -10.71
CA ALA A 254 -13.37 -16.58 -11.12
C ALA A 254 -13.59 -17.72 -10.10
N ILE A 255 -13.99 -17.43 -8.86
CA ILE A 255 -14.04 -18.43 -7.79
C ILE A 255 -15.50 -18.75 -7.45
N GLU A 256 -15.90 -20.00 -7.67
CA GLU A 256 -17.23 -20.47 -7.31
C GLU A 256 -17.48 -20.33 -5.80
N GLY A 257 -18.63 -19.74 -5.44
CA GLY A 257 -18.98 -19.49 -4.03
C GLY A 257 -18.24 -18.33 -3.35
N HIS A 258 -17.29 -17.68 -4.04
CA HIS A 258 -16.46 -16.60 -3.48
C HIS A 258 -16.40 -15.39 -4.42
N GLY A 259 -17.57 -14.95 -4.89
CA GLY A 259 -17.72 -13.73 -5.69
C GLY A 259 -17.58 -12.43 -4.87
N TRP A 260 -17.68 -11.27 -5.52
CA TRP A 260 -17.39 -9.95 -4.92
C TRP A 260 -18.24 -9.57 -3.69
N PHE A 261 -19.40 -10.20 -3.51
CA PHE A 261 -20.32 -9.95 -2.40
C PHE A 261 -20.21 -10.99 -1.28
N GLU A 262 -19.32 -11.96 -1.43
CA GLU A 262 -19.16 -13.08 -0.50
C GLU A 262 -17.92 -12.92 0.38
N THR A 263 -17.73 -13.85 1.31
CA THR A 263 -16.48 -14.05 2.04
C THR A 263 -15.40 -14.58 1.10
N SER A 264 -14.15 -14.15 1.33
CA SER A 264 -13.01 -14.64 0.56
C SER A 264 -12.76 -16.13 0.85
N LEU A 265 -12.16 -16.83 -0.11
CA LEU A 265 -11.57 -18.15 0.12
C LEU A 265 -10.27 -17.96 0.91
N ASP A 266 -10.20 -18.49 2.12
CA ASP A 266 -9.05 -18.34 3.01
C ASP A 266 -7.76 -18.93 2.39
N MET A 267 -6.65 -18.22 2.53
CA MET A 267 -5.30 -18.67 2.17
C MET A 267 -4.51 -19.06 3.43
N ALA A 268 -3.73 -20.13 3.35
CA ALA A 268 -2.87 -20.57 4.43
C ALA A 268 -1.60 -19.70 4.49
N LEU A 269 -1.25 -19.20 5.67
CA LEU A 269 0.05 -18.57 5.92
C LEU A 269 1.13 -19.67 5.95
N ILE A 270 2.08 -19.63 5.01
CA ILE A 270 3.12 -20.65 4.87
C ILE A 270 4.53 -20.14 5.22
N ASP A 271 4.70 -18.83 5.35
CA ASP A 271 5.93 -18.18 5.82
C ASP A 271 5.56 -16.93 6.64
N GLU A 272 5.84 -16.93 7.94
CA GLU A 272 5.53 -15.81 8.84
C GLU A 272 6.46 -14.60 8.67
N GLU A 273 7.71 -14.83 8.24
CA GLU A 273 8.70 -13.76 8.07
C GLU A 273 8.45 -13.00 6.77
N GLN A 274 8.24 -13.72 5.66
CA GLN A 274 7.88 -13.14 4.37
C GLN A 274 6.39 -12.81 4.27
N ARG A 275 5.55 -13.32 5.18
CA ARG A 275 4.09 -13.21 5.11
C ARG A 275 3.56 -13.71 3.77
N THR A 276 4.01 -14.91 3.40
CA THR A 276 3.59 -15.58 2.18
C THR A 276 2.38 -16.45 2.46
N PHE A 277 1.32 -16.24 1.69
CA PHE A 277 0.06 -16.97 1.75
C PHE A 277 -0.09 -17.88 0.54
N TYR A 278 -0.72 -19.02 0.74
CA TYR A 278 -0.91 -20.05 -0.28
C TYR A 278 -2.34 -20.59 -0.30
N VAL A 279 -2.86 -20.86 -1.50
CA VAL A 279 -4.07 -21.65 -1.70
C VAL A 279 -3.98 -22.40 -3.03
N ARG A 280 -4.46 -23.64 -3.05
CA ARG A 280 -4.76 -24.37 -4.29
C ARG A 280 -6.23 -24.20 -4.62
N VAL A 281 -6.54 -23.67 -5.80
CA VAL A 281 -7.92 -23.33 -6.18
C VAL A 281 -8.14 -23.52 -7.67
N TYR A 282 -9.33 -24.02 -8.02
CA TYR A 282 -9.81 -23.99 -9.40
C TYR A 282 -10.42 -22.63 -9.70
N LEU A 283 -9.95 -21.97 -10.74
CA LEU A 283 -10.43 -20.68 -11.21
C LEU A 283 -11.18 -20.90 -12.52
N ASN A 284 -12.39 -20.35 -12.63
CA ASN A 284 -13.04 -20.12 -13.92
C ASN A 284 -12.38 -18.93 -14.62
N GLN A 285 -12.61 -18.76 -15.93
CA GLN A 285 -12.22 -17.53 -16.61
C GLN A 285 -12.93 -16.34 -15.95
N GLY A 286 -12.16 -15.38 -15.44
CA GLY A 286 -12.73 -14.27 -14.67
C GLY A 286 -11.66 -13.40 -14.04
N GLN A 287 -11.99 -12.85 -12.88
CA GLN A 287 -11.15 -11.91 -12.17
C GLN A 287 -11.02 -12.26 -10.69
N VAL A 288 -9.86 -11.94 -10.09
CA VAL A 288 -9.58 -12.15 -8.67
C VAL A 288 -8.85 -10.97 -8.02
N LYS A 289 -8.91 -10.91 -6.69
CA LYS A 289 -8.10 -10.07 -5.80
C LYS A 289 -7.75 -10.83 -4.52
N PHE A 290 -6.77 -10.32 -3.79
CA PHE A 290 -6.48 -10.71 -2.41
C PHE A 290 -7.13 -9.72 -1.46
N ARG A 291 -7.72 -10.18 -0.35
CA ARG A 291 -8.43 -9.32 0.60
C ARG A 291 -8.11 -9.70 2.03
N ALA A 292 -7.79 -8.70 2.85
CA ALA A 292 -7.52 -8.88 4.27
C ALA A 292 -8.83 -8.94 5.08
N ASP A 293 -8.89 -9.88 6.02
CA ASP A 293 -9.91 -9.99 7.07
C ASP A 293 -11.36 -9.99 6.56
N ASN A 294 -11.59 -10.43 5.32
CA ASN A 294 -12.89 -10.32 4.63
C ASN A 294 -13.46 -8.89 4.56
N MET A 295 -12.58 -7.88 4.59
CA MET A 295 -12.96 -6.47 4.53
C MET A 295 -12.37 -5.78 3.30
N TRP A 296 -13.19 -4.97 2.64
CA TRP A 296 -12.75 -4.05 1.58
C TRP A 296 -11.93 -2.86 2.11
N LYS A 297 -11.31 -2.94 3.30
CA LYS A 297 -10.40 -1.89 3.78
C LYS A 297 -9.02 -2.06 3.14
N LYS A 298 -8.52 -3.29 3.08
CA LYS A 298 -7.26 -3.64 2.45
C LYS A 298 -7.48 -4.82 1.51
N ASP A 299 -7.30 -4.56 0.23
CA ASP A 299 -7.37 -5.55 -0.83
C ASP A 299 -6.30 -5.21 -1.86
N TRP A 300 -5.74 -6.23 -2.48
CA TRP A 300 -4.66 -6.12 -3.45
C TRP A 300 -5.06 -6.79 -4.75
N GLY A 301 -4.70 -6.13 -5.84
CA GLY A 301 -4.84 -6.68 -7.18
C GLY A 301 -3.58 -6.39 -7.99
N GLY A 302 -3.69 -6.42 -9.30
CA GLY A 302 -2.60 -6.12 -10.20
C GLY A 302 -2.98 -6.36 -11.66
N SER A 303 -2.09 -5.98 -12.56
CA SER A 303 -2.39 -5.90 -14.00
C SER A 303 -1.79 -7.04 -14.82
N PHE A 304 -1.07 -8.00 -14.21
CA PHE A 304 -0.31 -9.02 -14.92
C PHE A 304 -0.63 -10.43 -14.41
N PHE A 305 -0.64 -11.39 -15.33
CA PHE A 305 -0.81 -12.81 -15.05
C PHE A 305 0.25 -13.58 -15.85
N PRO A 306 0.85 -14.66 -15.33
CA PRO A 306 0.53 -15.34 -14.07
C PRO A 306 1.21 -14.78 -12.82
N SER A 307 2.01 -13.73 -12.93
CA SER A 307 2.66 -13.12 -11.77
C SER A 307 2.77 -11.61 -11.93
N GLY A 308 2.79 -10.90 -10.80
CA GLY A 308 2.88 -9.45 -10.82
C GLY A 308 3.05 -8.84 -9.44
N GLU A 309 3.16 -7.52 -9.44
CA GLU A 309 3.13 -6.73 -8.21
C GLU A 309 1.72 -6.68 -7.64
N ALA A 310 1.61 -6.85 -6.33
CA ALA A 310 0.39 -6.64 -5.59
C ALA A 310 0.25 -5.16 -5.25
N ILE A 311 -0.78 -4.53 -5.81
CA ILE A 311 -1.05 -3.10 -5.60
C ILE A 311 -2.26 -2.98 -4.68
N LEU A 312 -2.09 -2.29 -3.53
CA LEU A 312 -3.21 -1.96 -2.65
C LEU A 312 -4.27 -1.18 -3.43
N LYS A 313 -5.52 -1.61 -3.32
CA LYS A 313 -6.66 -1.13 -4.12
C LYS A 313 -6.51 -1.26 -5.63
N GLY A 314 -5.48 -1.97 -6.10
CA GLY A 314 -5.15 -2.11 -7.52
C GLY A 314 -6.24 -2.78 -8.34
N ASP A 315 -5.98 -2.88 -9.63
CA ASP A 315 -6.90 -3.42 -10.63
C ASP A 315 -7.19 -4.92 -10.36
N ASN A 316 -8.36 -5.41 -10.77
CA ASN A 316 -8.66 -6.83 -10.66
C ASN A 316 -7.72 -7.64 -11.55
N ILE A 317 -7.20 -8.76 -11.03
CA ILE A 317 -6.30 -9.65 -11.77
C ILE A 317 -7.16 -10.53 -12.66
N SER A 318 -7.02 -10.42 -13.99
CA SER A 318 -7.73 -11.28 -14.93
C SER A 318 -7.03 -12.63 -15.03
N VAL A 319 -7.78 -13.72 -14.86
CA VAL A 319 -7.25 -15.09 -14.80
C VAL A 319 -7.96 -15.98 -15.84
N PRO A 320 -7.22 -16.82 -16.58
CA PRO A 320 -7.82 -17.86 -17.39
C PRO A 320 -8.28 -19.05 -16.53
N GLU A 321 -9.18 -19.85 -17.08
CA GLU A 321 -9.66 -21.06 -16.41
C GLU A 321 -8.52 -22.05 -16.14
N GLY A 322 -8.51 -22.68 -14.97
CA GLY A 322 -7.53 -23.71 -14.62
C GLY A 322 -7.39 -23.96 -13.12
N LEU A 323 -6.64 -25.01 -12.78
CA LEU A 323 -6.23 -25.30 -11.39
C LEU A 323 -4.88 -24.64 -11.11
N TYR A 324 -4.79 -23.85 -10.05
CA TYR A 324 -3.58 -23.11 -9.71
C TYR A 324 -3.16 -23.31 -8.25
N ASP A 325 -1.84 -23.35 -8.05
CA ASP A 325 -1.18 -23.03 -6.80
C ASP A 325 -0.94 -21.51 -6.76
N VAL A 326 -1.68 -20.82 -5.91
CA VAL A 326 -1.65 -19.35 -5.82
C VAL A 326 -0.85 -18.92 -4.61
N TYR A 327 0.12 -18.03 -4.83
CA TYR A 327 0.94 -17.45 -3.79
C TYR A 327 0.77 -15.93 -3.75
N PHE A 328 0.65 -15.41 -2.54
CA PHE A 328 0.59 -13.97 -2.27
C PHE A 328 1.61 -13.61 -1.20
N ASP A 329 2.59 -12.78 -1.54
CA ASP A 329 3.62 -12.30 -0.64
C ASP A 329 3.31 -10.87 -0.22
N LEU A 330 2.91 -10.72 1.05
CA LEU A 330 2.56 -9.42 1.58
C LEU A 330 3.80 -8.55 1.80
N SER A 331 4.94 -9.08 2.25
CA SER A 331 6.17 -8.29 2.49
C SER A 331 6.80 -7.75 1.20
N ALA A 332 6.88 -8.58 0.16
CA ALA A 332 7.37 -8.22 -1.16
C ALA A 332 6.31 -7.48 -2.00
N LEU A 333 5.04 -7.52 -1.56
CA LEU A 333 3.87 -7.01 -2.29
C LEU A 333 3.85 -7.58 -3.72
N SER A 334 3.76 -8.90 -3.82
CA SER A 334 3.74 -9.63 -5.09
C SER A 334 2.84 -10.85 -5.05
N TYR A 335 2.46 -11.37 -6.21
CA TYR A 335 1.72 -12.61 -6.34
C TYR A 335 2.20 -13.43 -7.52
N ARG A 336 1.89 -14.73 -7.49
CA ARG A 336 2.05 -15.64 -8.62
C ARG A 336 1.03 -16.76 -8.60
N PHE A 337 0.69 -17.23 -9.80
CA PHE A 337 -0.22 -18.33 -10.08
C PHE A 337 0.56 -19.42 -10.82
N GLU A 338 0.75 -20.56 -10.18
CA GLU A 338 1.44 -21.71 -10.78
C GLU A 338 0.39 -22.71 -11.26
N GLN A 339 0.28 -22.91 -12.56
CA GLN A 339 -0.70 -23.84 -13.13
C GLN A 339 -0.33 -25.27 -12.73
N VAL A 340 -1.30 -25.99 -12.19
CA VAL A 340 -1.14 -27.41 -11.85
C VAL A 340 -1.58 -28.23 -13.06
N GLU A 341 -0.65 -28.98 -13.65
CA GLU A 341 -1.00 -29.94 -14.70
C GLU A 341 -1.95 -30.99 -14.14
N GLN A 342 -3.13 -31.12 -14.73
CA GLN A 342 -3.99 -32.28 -14.48
C GLN A 342 -3.34 -33.49 -15.13
N ALA A 343 -3.10 -34.56 -14.37
CA ALA A 343 -2.67 -35.82 -14.95
C ALA A 343 -3.66 -36.22 -16.06
N PRO A 344 -3.21 -36.73 -17.23
CA PRO A 344 -4.12 -37.17 -18.27
C PRO A 344 -5.08 -38.18 -17.66
N THR A 345 -6.38 -37.88 -17.70
CA THR A 345 -7.41 -38.84 -17.32
C THR A 345 -7.20 -40.08 -18.16
N GLU A 346 -6.89 -41.22 -17.53
CA GLU A 346 -6.88 -42.51 -18.21
C GLU A 346 -8.23 -42.63 -18.91
N GLN A 347 -8.22 -42.55 -20.24
CA GLN A 347 -9.35 -42.96 -21.04
C GLN A 347 -9.62 -44.40 -20.63
N GLN A 348 -10.73 -44.61 -19.92
CA GLN A 348 -11.29 -45.94 -19.75
C GLN A 348 -11.58 -46.47 -21.15
N ASN A 349 -10.60 -47.19 -21.70
CA ASN A 349 -10.80 -48.13 -22.77
C ASN A 349 -11.67 -49.27 -22.21
N ASN A 350 -12.96 -49.00 -22.08
CA ASN A 350 -13.95 -50.05 -21.94
C ASN A 350 -14.09 -50.68 -23.33
N GLN A 351 -13.47 -51.85 -23.45
CA GLN A 351 -13.73 -52.86 -24.47
C GLN A 351 -15.19 -53.33 -24.44
#